data_AF-A0A4S9VKA1-F1
#
_entry.id   AF-A0A4S9VKA1-F1
#
_cell.length_a   1.000
_cell.length_b   1.000
_cell.length_c   1.000
_cell.angle_alpha   90.00
_cell.angle_beta   90.00
_cell.angle_gamma   90.00
#
_symmetry.space_group_name_H-M   'P 1'
#
loop_
_entity.id
_entity.type
_entity.pdbx_description
1 polymer ?
#
loop_
_entity_poly.entity_id
_entity_poly.type
_entity_poly.pdbx_seq_one_letter_code
_entity_poly.pdbx_strand_id
1 'polypeptide(L)'
;METARATRSSEHRVAKKPRKSVAYINDLLKEIDRLKQQGSTPQSDHQLQSQSNTPDPSGNTDSGNPLVRDDAWFVPLDESPIFIGEAACTAFSSRLRQLLLHTQAEIHIARTHYVQDSQIVQAADENAQWPSRPQAYLLVESVIATVGQCYHISSLSSVRAILEKAYTDRASLSQMKQCKLFALFALAQVYSPRLAESQDSHFPGLPYFAKARALLPVLPERATADHVEILICFTIYCLAMNRRHSAYWYIGSAMRLAMTLGLHHNIAESQLPDLAARQMRARLWWTVYALDRFIASKIGHSAFILDDDIEVSPPSDVGLTDAQKGDVVSADYLCASMRLASIAGETISTLYSRKKSDRPFIQKVQAIFKSLRDWSATLPENVRMQPDKPASWHIVALHLSFNQCVILATRPTLLQVFHVTNRTNRRDEIPQATFMLAETCVHTARHTCRLLTQAWTALPALDYSSAQYLYAAATILAVANLCVGSNAMADKETFQSAHHLMKQLDRLGNIAAREFCQHLDAVLGCISRFEAEKSEQLLGVTSQQLSNMDPLRMDEMTTEMAIFQPNVQDFLSYDNADLEALFPFDTTDIWPYVSMPDFEP
;
A
#
# COMPACT_ATOMS: atom_id res chain seq x y z
N MET A 1 -0.26 74.36 19.94
CA MET A 1 -1.48 73.70 19.44
C MET A 1 -1.37 72.24 19.78
N GLU A 2 -1.66 71.94 21.04
CA GLU A 2 -1.97 70.60 21.53
C GLU A 2 -3.43 70.31 21.23
N THR A 3 -3.78 69.10 20.84
CA THR A 3 -5.07 68.51 21.24
C THR A 3 -4.92 67.00 21.36
N ALA A 4 -5.25 66.55 22.56
CA ALA A 4 -5.16 65.20 23.08
C ALA A 4 -6.28 64.26 22.60
N ARG A 5 -5.97 62.97 22.72
CA ARG A 5 -6.89 61.82 22.76
C ARG A 5 -8.04 62.01 23.76
N ALA A 6 -9.26 61.62 23.37
CA ALA A 6 -10.23 61.00 24.27
C ALA A 6 -11.32 60.23 23.50
N THR A 7 -11.39 58.92 23.79
CA THR A 7 -12.59 58.06 23.94
C THR A 7 -13.71 58.08 22.88
N ARG A 8 -13.89 56.94 22.19
CA ARG A 8 -15.22 56.37 21.93
C ARG A 8 -15.20 54.84 21.93
N SER A 9 -15.98 54.30 22.85
CA SER A 9 -16.42 52.90 22.99
C SER A 9 -17.04 52.39 21.68
N SER A 10 -16.63 51.21 21.22
CA SER A 10 -17.32 50.46 20.17
C SER A 10 -17.86 49.15 20.75
N GLU A 11 -19.16 49.16 21.04
CA GLU A 11 -19.95 48.01 21.45
C GLU A 11 -19.94 46.89 20.39
N HIS A 12 -19.84 45.65 20.86
CA HIS A 12 -20.00 44.44 20.07
C HIS A 12 -21.42 44.32 19.47
N ARG A 13 -21.54 44.30 18.14
CA ARG A 13 -22.74 43.83 17.44
C ARG A 13 -22.63 42.34 17.11
N VAL A 14 -23.32 41.51 17.89
CA VAL A 14 -23.60 40.11 17.59
C VAL A 14 -24.61 40.04 16.43
N ALA A 15 -24.24 39.42 15.31
CA ALA A 15 -25.14 39.17 14.19
C ALA A 15 -26.16 38.08 14.54
N LYS A 16 -27.46 38.43 14.62
CA LYS A 16 -28.57 37.49 14.81
C LYS A 16 -28.84 36.72 13.50
N LYS A 17 -28.85 35.39 13.55
CA LYS A 17 -29.32 34.51 12.46
C LYS A 17 -30.79 34.84 12.10
N PRO A 18 -31.19 34.86 10.82
CA PRO A 18 -32.57 35.14 10.44
C PRO A 18 -33.47 33.95 10.80
N ARG A 19 -34.48 34.19 11.65
CA ARG A 19 -35.58 33.24 11.86
C ARG A 19 -36.44 33.24 10.59
N LYS A 20 -36.43 32.14 9.84
CA LYS A 20 -37.38 31.94 8.73
C LYS A 20 -38.80 31.95 9.29
N SER A 21 -39.72 32.64 8.62
CA SER A 21 -41.09 32.80 9.11
C SER A 21 -41.82 31.44 9.14
N VAL A 22 -42.70 31.25 10.12
CA VAL A 22 -43.53 30.05 10.26
C VAL A 22 -44.40 29.83 9.01
N ALA A 23 -44.75 30.91 8.30
CA ALA A 23 -45.47 30.84 7.02
C ALA A 23 -44.67 30.06 5.95
N TYR A 24 -43.36 30.31 5.83
CA TYR A 24 -42.52 29.61 4.85
C TYR A 24 -42.43 28.10 5.11
N ILE A 25 -42.38 27.70 6.39
CA ILE A 25 -42.34 26.28 6.77
C ILE A 25 -43.69 25.62 6.48
N ASN A 26 -44.80 26.33 6.76
CA ASN A 26 -46.14 25.81 6.47
C ASN A 26 -46.42 25.68 4.97
N ASP A 27 -45.87 26.57 4.14
CA ASP A 27 -46.00 26.48 2.68
C ASP A 27 -45.22 25.27 2.12
N LEU A 28 -44.03 24.98 2.67
CA LEU A 28 -43.28 23.77 2.31
C LEU A 28 -44.02 22.49 2.73
N LEU A 29 -44.65 22.47 3.91
CA LEU A 29 -45.43 21.32 4.37
C LEU A 29 -46.67 21.08 3.49
N LYS A 30 -47.35 22.16 3.07
CA LYS A 30 -48.48 22.08 2.13
C LYS A 30 -48.06 21.54 0.77
N GLU A 31 -46.88 21.92 0.27
CA GLU A 31 -46.37 21.42 -1.01
C GLU A 31 -45.99 19.94 -0.94
N ILE A 32 -45.42 19.50 0.19
CA ILE A 32 -45.13 18.07 0.44
C ILE A 32 -46.43 17.25 0.49
N ASP A 33 -47.47 17.75 1.15
CA ASP A 33 -48.76 17.03 1.22
C ASP A 33 -49.47 17.02 -0.14
N ARG A 34 -49.35 18.09 -0.93
CA ARG A 34 -49.86 18.12 -2.30
C ARG A 34 -49.18 17.09 -3.21
N LEU A 35 -47.86 16.93 -3.10
CA LEU A 35 -47.09 15.93 -3.85
C LEU A 35 -47.42 14.50 -3.43
N LYS A 36 -47.67 14.26 -2.13
CA LYS A 36 -48.13 12.96 -1.63
C LYS A 36 -49.54 12.60 -2.13
N GLN A 37 -50.43 13.58 -2.21
CA GLN A 37 -51.78 13.38 -2.74
C GLN A 37 -51.80 13.18 -4.27
N GLN A 38 -50.84 13.77 -5.00
CA GLN A 38 -50.66 13.53 -6.44
C GLN A 38 -50.05 12.15 -6.77
N GLY A 39 -49.46 11.46 -5.79
CA GLY A 39 -48.88 10.11 -5.96
C GLY A 39 -49.86 8.95 -5.79
N SER A 40 -51.16 9.21 -5.62
CA SER A 40 -52.16 8.17 -5.32
C SER A 40 -53.23 8.07 -6.41
N THR A 41 -52.91 7.43 -7.53
CA THR A 41 -53.91 6.88 -8.46
C THR A 41 -53.40 5.52 -8.98
N PRO A 42 -54.22 4.46 -8.94
CA PRO A 42 -53.75 3.09 -9.12
C PRO A 42 -53.64 2.74 -10.61
N GLN A 43 -52.41 2.60 -11.10
CA GLN A 43 -52.13 2.00 -12.41
C GLN A 43 -51.24 0.79 -12.21
N SER A 44 -51.85 -0.38 -12.42
CA SER A 44 -51.29 -1.68 -12.82
C SER A 44 -49.81 -1.91 -12.48
N ASP A 45 -49.57 -2.85 -11.57
CA ASP A 45 -48.29 -3.45 -11.22
C ASP A 45 -47.50 -3.93 -12.47
N HIS A 46 -46.87 -3.01 -13.17
CA HIS A 46 -45.62 -3.28 -13.84
C HIS A 46 -44.54 -3.19 -12.79
N GLN A 47 -44.18 -4.36 -12.28
CA GLN A 47 -42.94 -4.60 -11.54
C GLN A 47 -41.80 -3.85 -12.23
N LEU A 48 -41.41 -2.69 -11.69
CA LEU A 48 -40.05 -2.19 -11.82
C LEU A 48 -39.20 -3.12 -10.97
N GLN A 49 -38.87 -4.27 -11.56
CA GLN A 49 -37.66 -5.00 -11.24
C GLN A 49 -36.53 -3.99 -11.37
N SER A 50 -36.11 -3.41 -10.25
CA SER A 50 -34.72 -2.99 -10.12
C SER A 50 -33.93 -4.24 -10.47
N GLN A 51 -33.34 -4.28 -11.66
CA GLN A 51 -32.47 -5.37 -12.04
C GLN A 51 -31.38 -5.46 -10.98
N SER A 52 -31.56 -6.43 -10.08
CA SER A 52 -30.47 -7.10 -9.42
C SER A 52 -29.58 -7.60 -10.54
N ASN A 53 -28.52 -6.84 -10.86
CA ASN A 53 -27.39 -7.38 -11.59
C ASN A 53 -26.67 -8.36 -10.64
N THR A 54 -27.33 -9.46 -10.32
CA THR A 54 -26.66 -10.75 -10.18
C THR A 54 -26.13 -11.08 -11.57
N PRO A 55 -24.81 -11.24 -11.76
CA PRO A 55 -24.30 -11.76 -13.02
C PRO A 55 -24.91 -13.14 -13.21
N ASP A 56 -25.65 -13.31 -14.29
CA ASP A 56 -26.06 -14.62 -14.81
C ASP A 56 -24.77 -15.40 -15.12
N PRO A 57 -24.49 -16.57 -14.51
CA PRO A 57 -23.26 -17.32 -14.72
C PRO A 57 -23.36 -18.21 -15.97
N SER A 58 -23.97 -17.71 -17.04
CA SER A 58 -24.16 -18.44 -18.29
C SER A 58 -23.63 -17.66 -19.50
N GLY A 59 -22.33 -17.83 -19.75
CA GLY A 59 -21.75 -17.63 -21.08
C GLY A 59 -20.83 -16.41 -21.25
N ASN A 60 -19.52 -16.68 -21.23
CA ASN A 60 -18.41 -15.87 -21.76
C ASN A 60 -18.15 -14.48 -21.14
N THR A 61 -17.25 -14.42 -20.14
CA THR A 61 -16.13 -13.45 -20.07
C THR A 61 -15.14 -13.82 -18.96
N ASP A 62 -14.27 -14.81 -19.20
CA ASP A 62 -13.20 -15.24 -18.28
C ASP A 62 -11.94 -14.33 -18.34
N SER A 63 -12.09 -13.09 -18.81
CA SER A 63 -10.98 -12.22 -19.25
C SER A 63 -10.64 -11.05 -18.30
N GLY A 64 -11.50 -10.77 -17.32
CA GLY A 64 -11.39 -9.62 -16.41
C GLY A 64 -10.90 -9.97 -15.00
N ASN A 65 -10.33 -8.99 -14.30
CA ASN A 65 -9.99 -9.10 -12.89
C ASN A 65 -11.26 -9.05 -12.03
N PRO A 66 -11.56 -10.06 -11.18
CA PRO A 66 -12.79 -10.10 -10.39
C PRO A 66 -12.91 -8.99 -9.34
N LEU A 67 -11.81 -8.28 -9.03
CA LEU A 67 -11.83 -7.12 -8.14
C LEU A 67 -12.27 -5.83 -8.82
N VAL A 68 -12.07 -5.75 -10.14
CA VAL A 68 -12.22 -4.53 -10.94
C VAL A 68 -13.62 -4.49 -11.51
N ARG A 69 -14.39 -3.47 -11.12
CA ARG A 69 -15.72 -3.24 -11.71
C ARG A 69 -15.59 -2.51 -13.05
N ASP A 70 -16.66 -2.61 -13.86
CA ASP A 70 -16.77 -1.88 -15.13
C ASP A 70 -16.67 -0.36 -14.92
N ASP A 71 -17.31 0.13 -13.86
CA ASP A 71 -17.30 1.55 -13.49
C ASP A 71 -16.17 1.90 -12.52
N ALA A 72 -15.66 3.13 -12.65
CA ALA A 72 -14.71 3.68 -11.71
C ALA A 72 -15.34 3.83 -10.31
N TRP A 73 -14.60 3.43 -9.28
CA TRP A 73 -15.10 3.46 -7.91
C TRP A 73 -14.85 4.82 -7.25
N PHE A 74 -15.95 5.49 -6.89
CA PHE A 74 -15.93 6.73 -6.12
C PHE A 74 -16.66 6.57 -4.79
N VAL A 75 -16.16 7.24 -3.75
CA VAL A 75 -16.80 7.33 -2.44
C VAL A 75 -17.30 8.77 -2.25
N PRO A 76 -18.59 8.97 -1.91
CA PRO A 76 -19.10 10.31 -1.65
C PRO A 76 -18.43 10.89 -0.40
N LEU A 77 -17.90 12.10 -0.54
CA LEU A 77 -17.44 12.95 0.56
C LEU A 77 -18.10 14.33 0.39
N ASP A 78 -18.26 15.08 1.48
CA ASP A 78 -19.13 16.28 1.56
C ASP A 78 -18.94 17.31 0.43
N GLU A 79 -17.71 17.51 -0.05
CA GLU A 79 -17.41 18.52 -1.09
C GLU A 79 -17.16 17.92 -2.49
N SER A 80 -16.65 16.69 -2.57
CA SER A 80 -16.36 16.01 -3.83
C SER A 80 -16.16 14.51 -3.60
N PRO A 81 -16.63 13.64 -4.54
CA PRO A 81 -16.31 12.22 -4.48
C PRO A 81 -14.80 11.98 -4.59
N ILE A 82 -14.32 10.97 -3.85
CA ILE A 82 -12.92 10.53 -3.88
C ILE A 82 -12.81 9.24 -4.69
N PHE A 83 -11.89 9.21 -5.65
CA PHE A 83 -11.56 8.02 -6.43
C PHE A 83 -10.83 6.98 -5.57
N ILE A 84 -11.27 5.72 -5.65
CA ILE A 84 -10.63 4.58 -4.99
C ILE A 84 -9.98 3.69 -6.05
N GLY A 85 -8.65 3.65 -6.05
CA GLY A 85 -7.90 2.74 -6.91
C GLY A 85 -8.05 1.29 -6.44
N GLU A 86 -8.59 0.41 -7.28
CA GLU A 86 -8.88 -1.00 -6.93
C GLU A 86 -7.61 -1.84 -6.70
N ALA A 87 -6.45 -1.33 -7.09
CA ALA A 87 -5.17 -1.94 -6.76
C ALA A 87 -4.69 -1.63 -5.33
N ALA A 88 -5.25 -0.64 -4.63
CA ALA A 88 -4.90 -0.37 -3.25
C ALA A 88 -5.29 -1.53 -2.31
N CYS A 89 -4.48 -1.79 -1.28
CA CYS A 89 -4.80 -2.84 -0.29
C CYS A 89 -6.10 -2.54 0.47
N THR A 90 -6.38 -1.27 0.78
CA THR A 90 -7.64 -0.87 1.46
C THR A 90 -8.87 -1.09 0.58
N ALA A 91 -8.73 -0.94 -0.74
CA ALA A 91 -9.77 -1.28 -1.71
C ALA A 91 -10.05 -2.79 -1.72
N PHE A 92 -8.99 -3.61 -1.71
CA PHE A 92 -9.09 -5.07 -1.58
C PHE A 92 -9.83 -5.48 -0.29
N SER A 93 -9.45 -4.93 0.87
CA SER A 93 -10.15 -5.24 2.14
C SER A 93 -11.61 -4.80 2.12
N SER A 94 -11.95 -3.69 1.46
CA SER A 94 -13.36 -3.31 1.26
C SER A 94 -14.11 -4.29 0.36
N ARG A 95 -13.50 -4.78 -0.73
CA ARG A 95 -14.10 -5.84 -1.58
C ARG A 95 -14.33 -7.12 -0.79
N LEU A 96 -13.37 -7.51 0.04
CA LEU A 96 -13.51 -8.65 0.95
C LEU A 96 -14.70 -8.47 1.89
N ARG A 97 -14.84 -7.32 2.56
CA ARG A 97 -15.98 -7.05 3.47
C ARG A 97 -17.33 -7.08 2.73
N GLN A 98 -17.40 -6.49 1.54
CA GLN A 98 -18.60 -6.54 0.69
C GLN A 98 -18.98 -7.99 0.34
N LEU A 99 -17.99 -8.83 0.03
CA LEU A 99 -18.22 -10.25 -0.23
C LEU A 99 -18.60 -11.04 1.02
N LEU A 100 -18.06 -10.71 2.19
CA LEU A 100 -18.39 -11.35 3.48
C LEU A 100 -19.82 -11.06 3.94
N LEU A 101 -20.34 -9.86 3.68
CA LEU A 101 -21.66 -9.43 4.17
C LEU A 101 -22.76 -9.39 3.10
N HIS A 102 -22.49 -9.84 1.87
CA HIS A 102 -23.44 -9.81 0.76
C HIS A 102 -24.06 -8.44 0.47
N THR A 103 -23.36 -7.36 0.80
CA THR A 103 -23.90 -6.02 0.65
C THR A 103 -22.90 -5.10 -0.01
N GLN A 104 -23.39 -4.35 -1.00
CA GLN A 104 -22.66 -3.22 -1.54
C GLN A 104 -22.76 -1.99 -0.64
N ALA A 105 -23.61 -2.03 0.39
CA ALA A 105 -23.81 -0.95 1.35
C ALA A 105 -22.60 -0.74 2.27
N GLU A 106 -21.66 -1.70 2.33
CA GLU A 106 -20.39 -1.48 3.01
C GLU A 106 -19.53 -0.49 2.21
N ILE A 107 -19.55 0.75 2.69
CA ILE A 107 -18.79 1.86 2.12
C ILE A 107 -17.30 1.63 2.40
N HIS A 108 -16.46 2.08 1.48
CA HIS A 108 -15.02 2.13 1.72
C HIS A 108 -14.72 3.03 2.93
N ILE A 109 -13.92 2.54 3.86
CA ILE A 109 -13.48 3.34 5.00
C ILE A 109 -12.50 4.37 4.47
N ALA A 110 -12.89 5.64 4.50
CA ALA A 110 -12.07 6.72 4.01
C ALA A 110 -10.82 6.90 4.89
N ARG A 111 -9.69 7.21 4.26
CA ARG A 111 -8.45 7.57 4.97
C ARG A 111 -8.64 8.92 5.67
N THR A 112 -8.68 8.89 7.00
CA THR A 112 -8.78 10.09 7.87
C THR A 112 -7.54 10.31 8.74
N HIS A 113 -6.72 9.27 8.92
CA HIS A 113 -5.53 9.31 9.77
C HIS A 113 -4.32 9.82 8.98
N TYR A 114 -4.03 11.11 9.03
CA TYR A 114 -2.81 11.70 8.47
C TYR A 114 -2.53 13.05 9.14
N VAL A 115 -1.29 13.54 9.04
CA VAL A 115 -0.93 14.87 9.56
C VAL A 115 -1.68 15.94 8.76
N GLN A 116 -2.48 16.75 9.45
CA GLN A 116 -3.35 17.76 8.85
C GLN A 116 -2.57 19.00 8.40
N ASP A 117 -3.11 19.74 7.42
CA ASP A 117 -2.48 20.97 6.94
C ASP A 117 -2.36 22.02 8.04
N SER A 118 -3.32 22.10 8.97
CA SER A 118 -3.26 22.98 10.14
C SER A 118 -2.03 22.71 11.02
N GLN A 119 -1.66 21.44 11.21
CA GLN A 119 -0.49 21.05 11.99
C GLN A 119 0.82 21.44 11.28
N ILE A 120 0.85 21.35 9.93
CA ILE A 120 2.04 21.76 9.16
C ILE A 120 2.18 23.29 9.17
N VAL A 121 1.07 24.03 9.11
CA VAL A 121 1.07 25.50 9.22
C VAL A 121 1.55 25.92 10.61
N GLN A 122 1.01 25.32 11.66
CA GLN A 122 1.45 25.58 13.04
C GLN A 122 2.96 25.32 13.21
N ALA A 123 3.45 24.18 12.72
CA ALA A 123 4.88 23.85 12.78
C ALA A 123 5.76 24.79 11.94
N ALA A 124 5.22 25.45 10.92
CA ALA A 124 5.94 26.48 10.16
C ALA A 124 6.12 27.76 10.97
N ASP A 125 5.11 28.14 11.76
CA ASP A 125 5.11 29.34 12.60
C ASP A 125 6.08 29.22 13.78
N GLU A 126 6.29 28.01 14.28
CA GLU A 126 7.24 27.70 15.37
C GLU A 126 8.70 27.90 14.98
N ASN A 127 9.01 28.13 13.70
CA ASN A 127 10.33 28.43 13.16
C ASN A 127 11.41 27.44 13.64
N ALA A 128 11.44 26.26 12.99
CA ALA A 128 12.43 25.22 13.27
C ALA A 128 13.85 25.79 13.46
N GLN A 129 14.41 25.57 14.65
CA GLN A 129 15.75 26.03 14.98
C GLN A 129 16.78 25.26 14.18
N TRP A 130 17.88 25.92 13.84
CA TRP A 130 18.99 25.23 13.19
C TRP A 130 19.71 24.32 14.20
N PRO A 131 19.88 23.02 13.92
CA PRO A 131 20.47 22.09 14.88
C PRO A 131 21.92 22.43 15.26
N SER A 132 22.39 21.92 16.39
CA SER A 132 23.83 22.02 16.72
C SER A 132 24.68 21.28 15.66
N ARG A 133 25.95 21.65 15.50
CA ARG A 133 26.83 21.00 14.51
C ARG A 133 26.85 19.47 14.69
N PRO A 134 27.12 18.90 15.87
CA PRO A 134 27.12 17.45 16.05
C PRO A 134 25.78 16.78 15.72
N GLN A 135 24.67 17.42 16.13
CA GLN A 135 23.32 16.92 15.86
C GLN A 135 23.02 16.88 14.36
N ALA A 136 23.40 17.92 13.61
CA ALA A 136 23.17 17.98 12.17
C ALA A 136 23.97 16.93 11.38
N TYR A 137 25.21 16.67 11.78
CA TYR A 137 26.00 15.55 11.23
C TYR A 137 25.31 14.22 11.50
N LEU A 138 24.86 13.99 12.73
CA LEU A 138 24.16 12.76 13.10
C LEU A 138 22.85 12.56 12.31
N LEU A 139 22.09 13.64 12.12
CA LEU A 139 20.86 13.61 11.31
C LEU A 139 21.17 13.24 9.85
N VAL A 140 22.17 13.87 9.23
CA VAL A 140 22.53 13.57 7.83
C VAL A 140 23.07 12.15 7.68
N GLU A 141 23.98 11.70 8.54
CA GLU A 141 24.54 10.35 8.48
C GLU A 141 23.46 9.27 8.72
N SER A 142 22.47 9.54 9.57
CA SER A 142 21.30 8.68 9.75
C SER A 142 20.51 8.48 8.45
N VAL A 143 20.24 9.55 7.69
CA VAL A 143 19.53 9.45 6.40
C VAL A 143 20.35 8.64 5.39
N ILE A 144 21.67 8.86 5.35
CA ILE A 144 22.59 8.13 4.47
C ILE A 144 22.57 6.62 4.78
N ALA A 145 22.61 6.26 6.07
CA ALA A 145 22.61 4.87 6.52
C ALA A 145 21.25 4.17 6.36
N THR A 146 20.17 4.93 6.22
CA THR A 146 18.80 4.41 6.10
C THR A 146 18.24 4.63 4.70
N VAL A 147 17.67 5.80 4.44
CA VAL A 147 17.01 6.17 3.17
C VAL A 147 17.99 6.12 1.99
N GLY A 148 19.23 6.55 2.19
CA GLY A 148 20.28 6.60 1.17
C GLY A 148 20.75 5.24 0.65
N GLN A 149 20.42 4.15 1.37
CA GLN A 149 20.66 2.78 0.91
C GLN A 149 19.59 2.29 -0.08
N CYS A 150 18.39 2.88 -0.02
CA CYS A 150 17.27 2.50 -0.89
C CYS A 150 17.12 3.42 -2.11
N TYR A 151 17.49 4.70 -1.95
CA TYR A 151 17.19 5.76 -2.91
C TYR A 151 18.40 6.67 -3.12
N HIS A 152 18.68 7.04 -4.36
CA HIS A 152 19.64 8.10 -4.62
C HIS A 152 18.99 9.47 -4.41
N ILE A 153 19.35 10.14 -3.33
CA ILE A 153 18.97 11.54 -3.09
C ILE A 153 20.06 12.45 -3.64
N SER A 154 21.28 12.36 -3.12
CA SER A 154 22.43 13.17 -3.55
C SER A 154 23.69 12.36 -3.29
N SER A 155 24.83 12.74 -3.89
CA SER A 155 26.10 12.18 -3.45
C SER A 155 26.41 12.57 -2.00
N LEU A 156 27.00 11.65 -1.24
CA LEU A 156 27.27 11.85 0.19
C LEU A 156 28.25 12.99 0.41
N SER A 157 29.29 13.07 -0.42
CA SER A 157 30.32 14.11 -0.46
C SER A 157 29.71 15.50 -0.66
N SER A 158 28.75 15.62 -1.57
CA SER A 158 28.03 16.87 -1.84
C SER A 158 27.22 17.31 -0.62
N VAL A 159 26.46 16.39 -0.01
CA VAL A 159 25.68 16.70 1.19
C VAL A 159 26.57 17.10 2.36
N ARG A 160 27.67 16.38 2.59
CA ARG A 160 28.66 16.70 3.65
C ARG A 160 29.31 18.06 3.40
N ALA A 161 29.67 18.39 2.16
CA ALA A 161 30.23 19.70 1.81
C ALA A 161 29.22 20.84 2.05
N ILE A 162 27.95 20.64 1.68
CA ILE A 162 26.88 21.61 1.95
C ILE A 162 26.70 21.80 3.46
N LEU A 163 26.73 20.71 4.23
CA LEU A 163 26.59 20.74 5.68
C LEU A 163 27.77 21.47 6.34
N GLU A 164 29.02 21.16 5.95
CA GLU A 164 30.20 21.86 6.45
C GLU A 164 30.12 23.35 6.17
N LYS A 165 29.75 23.72 4.95
CA LYS A 165 29.58 25.12 4.57
C LYS A 165 28.51 25.81 5.42
N ALA A 166 27.45 25.10 5.81
CA ALA A 166 26.37 25.66 6.64
C ALA A 166 26.81 26.04 8.07
N TYR A 167 27.92 25.47 8.55
CA TYR A 167 28.50 25.75 9.87
C TYR A 167 29.74 26.63 9.83
N THR A 168 30.39 26.77 8.67
CA THR A 168 31.51 27.70 8.49
C THR A 168 31.03 29.08 8.02
N ASP A 169 30.12 29.13 7.05
CA ASP A 169 29.55 30.36 6.50
C ASP A 169 28.12 30.11 5.96
N ARG A 170 27.15 30.13 6.89
CA ARG A 170 25.74 29.91 6.54
C ARG A 170 25.18 30.97 5.61
N ALA A 171 25.64 32.21 5.72
CA ALA A 171 25.10 33.34 4.96
C ALA A 171 25.33 33.16 3.45
N SER A 172 26.37 32.43 3.05
CA SER A 172 26.65 32.11 1.65
C SER A 172 25.99 30.82 1.12
N LEU A 173 25.14 30.15 1.91
CA LEU A 173 24.33 29.04 1.41
C LEU A 173 23.10 29.57 0.69
N SER A 174 22.89 29.07 -0.54
CA SER A 174 21.65 29.36 -1.27
C SER A 174 20.43 28.79 -0.53
N GLN A 175 19.27 29.43 -0.73
CA GLN A 175 18.00 28.99 -0.18
C GLN A 175 17.70 27.52 -0.51
N MET A 176 18.06 27.06 -1.71
CA MET A 176 17.86 25.68 -2.14
C MET A 176 18.69 24.68 -1.32
N LYS A 177 19.95 25.02 -1.02
CA LYS A 177 20.81 24.15 -0.19
C LYS A 177 20.34 24.12 1.27
N GLN A 178 19.84 25.24 1.80
CA GLN A 178 19.20 25.27 3.12
C GLN A 178 17.93 24.41 3.14
N CYS A 179 17.08 24.53 2.12
CA CYS A 179 15.88 23.70 1.94
C CYS A 179 16.21 22.20 1.94
N LYS A 180 17.26 21.80 1.19
CA LYS A 180 17.74 20.42 1.17
C LYS A 180 18.15 19.92 2.55
N LEU A 181 18.95 20.68 3.30
CA LEU A 181 19.38 20.28 4.64
C LEU A 181 18.18 20.11 5.59
N PHE A 182 17.22 21.02 5.58
CA PHE A 182 15.99 20.88 6.37
C PHE A 182 15.16 19.66 5.97
N ALA A 183 15.04 19.36 4.67
CA ALA A 183 14.35 18.17 4.20
C ALA A 183 15.05 16.87 4.68
N LEU A 184 16.39 16.85 4.69
CA LEU A 184 17.17 15.73 5.23
C LEU A 184 17.01 15.61 6.75
N PHE A 185 17.03 16.71 7.50
CA PHE A 185 16.80 16.68 8.95
C PHE A 185 15.41 16.15 9.32
N ALA A 186 14.38 16.51 8.54
CA ALA A 186 13.03 15.99 8.71
C ALA A 186 12.99 14.46 8.53
N LEU A 187 13.59 13.95 7.44
CA LEU A 187 13.68 12.50 7.21
C LEU A 187 14.46 11.78 8.31
N ALA A 188 15.56 12.37 8.78
CA ALA A 188 16.39 11.77 9.82
C ALA A 188 15.58 11.48 11.10
N GLN A 189 14.72 12.41 11.51
CA GLN A 189 13.88 12.22 12.71
C GLN A 189 12.79 11.16 12.52
N VAL A 190 12.40 10.85 11.28
CA VAL A 190 11.46 9.76 10.97
C VAL A 190 12.16 8.40 10.99
N TYR A 191 13.31 8.30 10.32
CA TYR A 191 14.05 7.04 10.16
C TYR A 191 15.03 6.76 11.32
N SER A 192 15.19 7.71 12.23
CA SER A 192 15.88 7.54 13.51
C SER A 192 15.18 8.36 14.60
N PRO A 193 14.02 7.92 15.11
CA PRO A 193 13.22 8.66 16.10
C PRO A 193 13.96 8.98 17.40
N ARG A 194 15.03 8.25 17.73
CA ARG A 194 15.92 8.56 18.86
C ARG A 194 16.61 9.92 18.73
N LEU A 195 16.65 10.48 17.51
CA LEU A 195 17.19 11.80 17.20
C LEU A 195 16.13 12.91 17.27
N ALA A 196 14.85 12.54 17.44
CA ALA A 196 13.80 13.50 17.75
C ALA A 196 13.92 13.91 19.22
N GLU A 197 13.76 15.19 19.50
CA GLU A 197 13.76 15.68 20.88
C GLU A 197 12.45 15.25 21.54
N SER A 198 12.56 14.66 22.74
CA SER A 198 11.47 13.93 23.41
C SER A 198 10.30 14.80 23.91
N GLN A 199 10.28 16.09 23.56
CA GLN A 199 9.33 17.08 24.10
C GLN A 199 8.36 17.65 23.05
N ASP A 200 8.50 17.33 21.77
CA ASP A 200 7.61 17.87 20.74
C ASP A 200 6.29 17.10 20.66
N SER A 201 5.17 17.83 20.73
CA SER A 201 3.82 17.30 20.44
C SER A 201 3.59 16.96 18.96
N HIS A 202 4.57 17.26 18.11
CA HIS A 202 4.51 17.12 16.67
C HIS A 202 4.93 15.72 16.19
N PHE A 203 4.54 15.39 14.96
CA PHE A 203 5.13 14.25 14.27
C PHE A 203 6.65 14.49 14.09
N PRO A 204 7.52 13.48 14.26
CA PRO A 204 8.97 13.66 14.19
C PRO A 204 9.42 14.36 12.90
N GLY A 205 10.25 15.40 13.03
CA GLY A 205 10.77 16.18 11.91
C GLY A 205 9.81 17.22 11.32
N LEU A 206 8.59 17.39 11.87
CA LEU A 206 7.56 18.21 11.25
C LEU A 206 7.94 19.70 11.13
N PRO A 207 8.56 20.35 12.14
CA PRO A 207 9.04 21.72 11.98
C PRO A 207 10.08 21.85 10.85
N TYR A 208 11.01 20.90 10.74
CA TYR A 208 12.00 20.89 9.65
C TYR A 208 11.35 20.72 8.27
N PHE A 209 10.37 19.81 8.16
CA PHE A 209 9.61 19.65 6.92
C PHE A 209 8.82 20.90 6.56
N ALA A 210 8.15 21.53 7.52
CA ALA A 210 7.40 22.76 7.32
C ALA A 210 8.32 23.91 6.85
N LYS A 211 9.50 24.04 7.47
CA LYS A 211 10.53 25.02 7.06
C LYS A 211 11.04 24.74 5.65
N ALA A 212 11.39 23.49 5.33
CA ALA A 212 11.82 23.11 3.98
C ALA A 212 10.73 23.43 2.95
N ARG A 213 9.47 23.08 3.23
CA ARG A 213 8.34 23.36 2.33
C ARG A 213 8.17 24.85 2.06
N ALA A 214 8.38 25.70 3.06
CA ALA A 214 8.34 27.16 2.90
C ALA A 214 9.50 27.73 2.08
N LEU A 215 10.66 27.06 2.07
CA LEU A 215 11.83 27.47 1.31
C LEU A 215 11.81 26.99 -0.15
N LEU A 216 11.08 25.91 -0.47
CA LEU A 216 11.00 25.37 -1.83
C LEU A 216 10.12 26.29 -2.71
N PRO A 217 10.65 26.83 -3.83
CA PRO A 217 9.84 27.58 -4.78
C PRO A 217 8.74 26.68 -5.38
N VAL A 218 7.50 27.18 -5.40
CA VAL A 218 6.32 26.41 -5.84
C VAL A 218 6.42 25.96 -7.30
N LEU A 219 7.03 26.77 -8.17
CA LEU A 219 7.20 26.51 -9.60
C LEU A 219 8.50 27.17 -10.12
N PRO A 220 9.65 26.47 -10.09
CA PRO A 220 10.89 27.04 -10.62
C PRO A 220 10.87 27.07 -12.15
N GLU A 221 11.13 28.23 -12.76
CA GLU A 221 11.31 28.35 -14.22
C GLU A 221 12.51 27.52 -14.71
N ARG A 222 13.59 27.51 -13.94
CA ARG A 222 14.78 26.68 -14.19
C ARG A 222 14.98 25.73 -13.03
N ALA A 223 14.44 24.52 -13.17
CA ALA A 223 14.67 23.44 -12.24
C ALA A 223 16.15 23.04 -12.23
N THR A 224 16.58 22.46 -11.12
CA THR A 224 17.92 21.88 -10.92
C THR A 224 17.76 20.51 -10.27
N ALA A 225 18.83 19.71 -10.26
CA ALA A 225 18.82 18.42 -9.57
C ALA A 225 18.35 18.58 -8.11
N ASP A 226 18.82 19.62 -7.39
CA ASP A 226 18.38 19.90 -6.01
C ASP A 226 16.86 19.92 -5.85
N HIS A 227 16.10 20.44 -6.82
CA HIS A 227 14.63 20.45 -6.75
C HIS A 227 14.06 19.03 -6.77
N VAL A 228 14.54 18.18 -7.68
CA VAL A 228 14.11 16.77 -7.79
C VAL A 228 14.45 16.02 -6.50
N GLU A 229 15.65 16.22 -5.98
CA GLU A 229 16.14 15.57 -4.76
C GLU A 229 15.32 15.97 -3.51
N ILE A 230 14.97 17.26 -3.38
CA ILE A 230 14.11 17.74 -2.30
C ILE A 230 12.69 17.16 -2.43
N LEU A 231 12.15 17.07 -3.65
CA LEU A 231 10.83 16.48 -3.89
C LEU A 231 10.80 14.97 -3.57
N ILE A 232 11.90 14.24 -3.80
CA ILE A 232 12.06 12.86 -3.32
C ILE A 232 11.98 12.84 -1.79
N CYS A 233 12.71 13.72 -1.09
CA CYS A 233 12.63 13.79 0.37
C CYS A 233 11.21 14.09 0.87
N PHE A 234 10.51 15.04 0.24
CA PHE A 234 9.13 15.37 0.58
C PHE A 234 8.17 14.22 0.31
N THR A 235 8.38 13.47 -0.76
CA THR A 235 7.60 12.27 -1.09
C THR A 235 7.69 11.25 0.04
N ILE A 236 8.91 10.88 0.44
CA ILE A 236 9.16 9.88 1.48
C ILE A 236 8.61 10.35 2.83
N TYR A 237 8.84 11.61 3.19
CA TYR A 237 8.32 12.19 4.43
C TYR A 237 6.78 12.24 4.45
N CYS A 238 6.15 12.57 3.33
CA CYS A 238 4.68 12.55 3.20
C CYS A 238 4.10 11.14 3.34
N LEU A 239 4.80 10.10 2.88
CA LEU A 239 4.37 8.72 3.12
C LEU A 239 4.38 8.39 4.62
N ALA A 240 5.42 8.77 5.36
CA ALA A 240 5.50 8.56 6.82
C ALA A 240 4.38 9.28 7.58
N MET A 241 4.00 10.49 7.14
CA MET A 241 2.83 11.22 7.67
C MET A 241 1.47 10.66 7.20
N ASN A 242 1.48 9.55 6.46
CA ASN A 242 0.32 8.97 5.77
C ASN A 242 -0.41 9.95 4.82
N ARG A 243 0.27 11.00 4.33
CA ARG A 243 -0.22 11.96 3.33
C ARG A 243 0.01 11.46 1.90
N ARG A 244 -0.56 10.30 1.57
CA ARG A 244 -0.40 9.58 0.28
C ARG A 244 -0.69 10.44 -0.97
N HIS A 245 -1.72 11.28 -0.95
CA HIS A 245 -2.03 12.17 -2.08
C HIS A 245 -0.95 13.24 -2.27
N SER A 246 -0.43 13.81 -1.18
CA SER A 246 0.69 14.76 -1.24
C SER A 246 1.97 14.06 -1.72
N ALA A 247 2.25 12.85 -1.25
CA ALA A 247 3.38 12.05 -1.74
C ALA A 247 3.26 11.78 -3.25
N TYR A 248 2.08 11.38 -3.74
CA TYR A 248 1.81 11.18 -5.16
C TYR A 248 1.99 12.47 -5.99
N TRP A 249 1.57 13.61 -5.45
CA TRP A 249 1.79 14.90 -6.11
C TRP A 249 3.27 15.31 -6.16
N TYR A 250 4.01 15.13 -5.06
CA TYR A 250 5.43 15.47 -4.99
C TYR A 250 6.25 14.60 -5.94
N ILE A 251 6.00 13.29 -5.99
CA ILE A 251 6.73 12.41 -6.92
C ILE A 251 6.38 12.68 -8.38
N GLY A 252 5.11 12.99 -8.69
CA GLY A 252 4.72 13.42 -10.04
C GLY A 252 5.34 14.76 -10.45
N SER A 253 5.54 15.66 -9.49
CA SER A 253 6.26 16.91 -9.72
C SER A 253 7.75 16.66 -9.92
N ALA A 254 8.36 15.76 -9.13
CA ALA A 254 9.74 15.33 -9.33
C ALA A 254 9.95 14.70 -10.71
N MET A 255 9.03 13.85 -11.16
CA MET A 255 9.01 13.25 -12.49
C MET A 255 9.02 14.32 -13.58
N ARG A 256 8.10 15.29 -13.52
CA ARG A 256 8.04 16.38 -14.51
C ARG A 256 9.31 17.22 -14.52
N LEU A 257 9.86 17.57 -13.35
CA LEU A 257 11.13 18.32 -13.29
C LEU A 257 12.31 17.49 -13.82
N ALA A 258 12.36 16.19 -13.52
CA ALA A 258 13.38 15.28 -14.04
C ALA A 258 13.31 15.17 -15.57
N MET A 259 12.09 15.16 -16.14
CA MET A 259 11.89 15.21 -17.59
C MET A 259 12.36 16.55 -18.19
N THR A 260 12.02 17.69 -17.58
CA THR A 260 12.50 19.01 -18.01
C THR A 260 14.03 19.11 -17.99
N LEU A 261 14.69 18.43 -17.05
CA LEU A 261 16.14 18.33 -16.97
C LEU A 261 16.76 17.33 -17.97
N GLY A 262 15.93 16.59 -18.71
CA GLY A 262 16.38 15.53 -19.62
C GLY A 262 17.03 14.34 -18.90
N LEU A 263 16.62 14.02 -17.67
CA LEU A 263 17.19 12.89 -16.92
C LEU A 263 16.77 11.52 -17.47
N HIS A 264 15.69 11.47 -18.24
CA HIS A 264 15.18 10.29 -18.96
C HIS A 264 15.95 9.95 -20.24
N HIS A 265 16.91 10.78 -20.64
CA HIS A 265 17.79 10.54 -21.78
C HIS A 265 19.23 10.34 -21.33
N ASN A 266 19.97 9.52 -22.08
CA ASN A 266 21.42 9.46 -21.97
C ASN A 266 22.04 10.77 -22.48
N ILE A 267 23.09 11.25 -21.78
CA ILE A 267 23.90 12.38 -22.24
C ILE A 267 25.20 11.86 -22.86
N ALA A 268 25.55 12.38 -24.04
CA ALA A 268 26.76 11.99 -24.74
C ALA A 268 28.01 12.38 -23.94
N GLU A 269 29.06 11.56 -24.01
CA GLU A 269 30.33 11.82 -23.33
C GLU A 269 30.98 13.15 -23.76
N SER A 270 30.78 13.55 -25.01
CA SER A 270 31.23 14.86 -25.52
C SER A 270 30.53 16.05 -24.84
N GLN A 271 29.31 15.86 -24.32
CA GLN A 271 28.53 16.89 -23.63
C GLN A 271 28.73 16.86 -22.11
N LEU A 272 28.97 15.68 -21.54
CA LEU A 272 29.32 15.51 -20.13
C LEU A 272 30.41 14.43 -19.96
N PRO A 273 31.70 14.83 -20.00
CA PRO A 273 32.81 13.89 -19.92
C PRO A 273 32.87 13.12 -18.60
N ASP A 274 32.50 13.78 -17.49
CA ASP A 274 32.53 13.16 -16.16
C ASP A 274 31.53 12.00 -16.04
N LEU A 275 32.08 10.78 -15.98
CA LEU A 275 31.32 9.54 -15.81
C LEU A 275 30.53 9.52 -14.49
N ALA A 276 31.10 10.05 -13.40
CA ALA A 276 30.42 10.04 -12.10
C ALA A 276 29.18 10.93 -12.13
N ALA A 277 29.29 12.14 -12.70
CA ALA A 277 28.14 13.02 -12.91
C ALA A 277 27.06 12.38 -13.81
N ARG A 278 27.45 11.66 -14.87
CA ARG A 278 26.50 10.91 -15.71
C ARG A 278 25.76 9.82 -14.91
N GLN A 279 26.49 9.05 -14.11
CA GLN A 279 25.88 8.00 -13.27
C GLN A 279 24.98 8.58 -12.17
N MET A 280 25.33 9.72 -11.56
CA MET A 280 24.46 10.41 -10.61
C MET A 280 23.12 10.83 -11.24
N ARG A 281 23.15 11.36 -12.47
CA ARG A 281 21.93 11.70 -13.22
C ARG A 281 21.05 10.48 -13.47
N ALA A 282 21.64 9.37 -13.91
CA ALA A 282 20.91 8.12 -14.13
C ALA A 282 20.29 7.58 -12.83
N ARG A 283 21.04 7.58 -11.72
CA ARG A 283 20.53 7.14 -10.41
C ARG A 283 19.39 8.01 -9.90
N LEU A 284 19.46 9.31 -10.12
CA LEU A 284 18.39 10.23 -9.75
C LEU A 284 17.12 9.93 -10.55
N TRP A 285 17.23 9.73 -11.87
CA TRP A 285 16.10 9.31 -12.71
C TRP A 285 15.47 8.00 -12.21
N TRP A 286 16.26 6.95 -12.06
CA TRP A 286 15.76 5.63 -11.69
C TRP A 286 15.18 5.58 -10.26
N THR A 287 15.64 6.47 -9.37
CA THR A 287 15.03 6.68 -8.05
C THR A 287 13.62 7.28 -8.18
N VAL A 288 13.46 8.33 -8.99
CA VAL A 288 12.14 8.95 -9.25
C VAL A 288 11.19 7.94 -9.91
N TYR A 289 11.68 7.22 -10.91
CA TYR A 289 10.95 6.16 -11.62
C TYR A 289 10.43 5.07 -10.68
N ALA A 290 11.28 4.57 -9.79
CA ALA A 290 10.92 3.50 -8.86
C ALA A 290 9.87 3.98 -7.84
N LEU A 291 10.08 5.15 -7.24
CA LEU A 291 9.15 5.74 -6.28
C LEU A 291 7.78 6.02 -6.90
N ASP A 292 7.73 6.53 -8.13
CA ASP A 292 6.47 6.78 -8.84
C ASP A 292 5.62 5.49 -8.93
N ARG A 293 6.19 4.42 -9.49
CA ARG A 293 5.47 3.15 -9.69
C ARG A 293 5.10 2.45 -8.40
N PHE A 294 5.98 2.46 -7.39
CA PHE A 294 5.64 1.90 -6.09
C PHE A 294 4.53 2.68 -5.40
N ILE A 295 4.53 4.02 -5.44
CA ILE A 295 3.44 4.81 -4.87
C ILE A 295 2.15 4.58 -5.66
N ALA A 296 2.21 4.64 -6.99
CA ALA A 296 1.07 4.41 -7.88
C ALA A 296 0.39 3.06 -7.59
N SER A 297 1.18 1.98 -7.44
CA SER A 297 0.64 0.66 -7.08
C SER A 297 0.02 0.61 -5.67
N LYS A 298 0.58 1.34 -4.69
CA LYS A 298 0.05 1.42 -3.32
C LYS A 298 -1.32 2.11 -3.24
N ILE A 299 -1.56 3.11 -4.09
CA ILE A 299 -2.82 3.87 -4.12
C ILE A 299 -3.78 3.44 -5.25
N GLY A 300 -3.33 2.58 -6.16
CA GLY A 300 -4.10 2.12 -7.32
C GLY A 300 -4.29 3.16 -8.41
N HIS A 301 -3.25 3.96 -8.65
CA HIS A 301 -3.15 4.93 -9.74
C HIS A 301 -2.21 4.43 -10.85
N SER A 302 -2.29 5.04 -12.02
CA SER A 302 -1.34 4.80 -13.13
C SER A 302 -0.01 5.52 -12.90
N ALA A 303 1.06 4.98 -13.48
CA ALA A 303 2.38 5.62 -13.54
C ALA A 303 2.35 6.85 -14.45
N PHE A 304 3.29 7.79 -14.26
CA PHE A 304 3.29 9.08 -14.98
C PHE A 304 3.86 9.02 -16.40
N ILE A 305 4.82 8.12 -16.66
CA ILE A 305 5.53 7.99 -17.94
C ILE A 305 5.49 6.54 -18.41
N LEU A 306 5.37 6.32 -19.72
CA LEU A 306 5.47 4.99 -20.34
C LEU A 306 6.93 4.55 -20.41
N ASP A 307 7.19 3.25 -20.27
CA ASP A 307 8.56 2.72 -20.34
C ASP A 307 9.22 2.99 -21.71
N ASP A 308 8.42 3.04 -22.78
CA ASP A 308 8.86 3.32 -24.16
C ASP A 308 9.44 4.73 -24.36
N ASP A 309 9.09 5.69 -23.49
CA ASP A 309 9.58 7.07 -23.56
C ASP A 309 10.92 7.26 -22.81
N ILE A 310 11.54 6.18 -22.33
CA ILE A 310 12.74 6.21 -21.49
C ILE A 310 13.94 5.69 -22.29
N GLU A 311 14.93 6.57 -22.52
CA GLU A 311 16.14 6.24 -23.27
C GLU A 311 17.38 6.09 -22.39
N VAL A 312 17.34 6.60 -21.15
CA VAL A 312 18.47 6.53 -20.21
C VAL A 312 18.74 5.10 -19.79
N SER A 313 20.03 4.73 -19.77
CA SER A 313 20.44 3.37 -19.41
C SER A 313 20.32 3.13 -17.91
N PRO A 314 20.17 1.85 -17.47
CA PRO A 314 20.31 1.46 -16.07
C PRO A 314 21.61 1.99 -15.44
N PRO A 315 21.62 2.32 -14.14
CA PRO A 315 22.83 2.77 -13.47
C PRO A 315 23.90 1.67 -13.46
N SER A 316 25.17 2.07 -13.50
CA SER A 316 26.31 1.16 -13.46
C SER A 316 27.43 1.69 -12.59
N ASP A 317 28.14 0.78 -11.93
CA ASP A 317 29.37 1.06 -11.17
C ASP A 317 30.64 0.85 -12.01
N VAL A 318 30.50 0.40 -13.27
CA VAL A 318 31.64 0.16 -14.16
C VAL A 318 32.35 1.47 -14.47
N GLY A 319 33.67 1.48 -14.29
CA GLY A 319 34.52 2.67 -14.50
C GLY A 319 34.52 3.68 -13.35
N LEU A 320 33.71 3.47 -12.29
CA LEU A 320 33.79 4.27 -11.07
C LEU A 320 34.90 3.75 -10.15
N THR A 321 35.58 4.68 -9.48
CA THR A 321 36.51 4.36 -8.38
C THR A 321 35.73 3.88 -7.14
N ASP A 322 36.38 3.17 -6.22
CA ASP A 322 35.71 2.69 -5.00
C ASP A 322 35.20 3.83 -4.11
N ALA A 323 35.90 4.96 -4.11
CA ALA A 323 35.45 6.17 -3.44
C ALA A 323 34.15 6.72 -4.04
N GLN A 324 34.02 6.72 -5.38
CA GLN A 324 32.80 7.16 -6.08
C GLN A 324 31.65 6.18 -5.87
N LYS A 325 31.91 4.87 -5.86
CA LYS A 325 30.89 3.85 -5.56
C LYS A 325 30.33 4.01 -4.14
N GLY A 326 31.21 4.26 -3.16
CA GLY A 326 30.80 4.52 -1.77
C GLY A 326 30.08 5.85 -1.56
N ASP A 327 30.06 6.73 -2.56
CA ASP A 327 29.44 8.06 -2.50
C ASP A 327 28.00 8.09 -3.01
N VAL A 328 27.49 6.97 -3.51
CA VAL A 328 26.15 6.84 -4.11
C VAL A 328 25.49 5.52 -3.69
N VAL A 329 24.19 5.38 -3.93
CA VAL A 329 23.48 4.12 -3.75
C VAL A 329 24.05 3.04 -4.69
N SER A 330 24.09 1.78 -4.26
CA SER A 330 24.54 0.65 -5.09
C SER A 330 23.80 0.56 -6.43
N ALA A 331 24.53 0.35 -7.53
CA ALA A 331 23.92 0.15 -8.85
C ALA A 331 23.05 -1.11 -8.88
N ASP A 332 23.57 -2.22 -8.35
CA ASP A 332 22.86 -3.50 -8.33
C ASP A 332 21.54 -3.41 -7.59
N TYR A 333 21.54 -2.73 -6.43
CA TYR A 333 20.32 -2.50 -5.66
C TYR A 333 19.30 -1.67 -6.44
N LEU A 334 19.74 -0.54 -7.00
CA LEU A 334 18.84 0.35 -7.72
C LEU A 334 18.29 -0.31 -8.99
N CYS A 335 19.11 -1.09 -9.70
CA CYS A 335 18.70 -1.91 -10.84
C CYS A 335 17.67 -2.98 -10.45
N ALA A 336 17.86 -3.67 -9.32
CA ALA A 336 16.89 -4.63 -8.83
C ALA A 336 15.56 -3.95 -8.44
N SER A 337 15.64 -2.81 -7.73
CA SER A 337 14.48 -2.03 -7.29
C SER A 337 13.68 -1.46 -8.46
N MET A 338 14.33 -0.87 -9.46
CA MET A 338 13.63 -0.31 -10.63
C MET A 338 12.94 -1.39 -11.48
N ARG A 339 13.51 -2.61 -11.55
CA ARG A 339 12.89 -3.73 -12.26
C ARG A 339 11.62 -4.21 -11.54
N LEU A 340 11.63 -4.30 -10.21
CA LEU A 340 10.41 -4.54 -9.43
C LEU A 340 9.39 -3.43 -9.62
N ALA A 341 9.83 -2.17 -9.65
CA ALA A 341 8.95 -1.05 -9.88
C ALA A 341 8.29 -1.12 -11.27
N SER A 342 9.03 -1.50 -12.32
CA SER A 342 8.47 -1.75 -13.66
C SER A 342 7.42 -2.87 -13.62
N ILE A 343 7.71 -4.01 -12.97
CA ILE A 343 6.75 -5.11 -12.80
C ILE A 343 5.50 -4.65 -12.03
N ALA A 344 5.64 -3.82 -11.00
CA ALA A 344 4.51 -3.25 -10.28
C ALA A 344 3.65 -2.36 -11.21
N GLY A 345 4.27 -1.52 -12.03
CA GLY A 345 3.59 -0.70 -13.04
C GLY A 345 2.87 -1.55 -14.10
N GLU A 346 3.53 -2.60 -14.60
CA GLU A 346 2.93 -3.57 -15.52
C GLU A 346 1.73 -4.27 -14.87
N THR A 347 1.85 -4.71 -13.62
CA THR A 347 0.76 -5.34 -12.86
C THR A 347 -0.47 -4.43 -12.78
N ILE A 348 -0.27 -3.14 -12.48
CA ILE A 348 -1.36 -2.16 -12.42
C ILE A 348 -2.01 -1.97 -13.79
N SER A 349 -1.22 -1.75 -14.84
CA SER A 349 -1.72 -1.46 -16.18
C SER A 349 -2.35 -2.67 -16.88
N THR A 350 -1.98 -3.90 -16.50
CA THR A 350 -2.46 -5.13 -17.13
C THR A 350 -3.57 -5.80 -16.34
N LEU A 351 -3.45 -5.89 -15.00
CA LEU A 351 -4.39 -6.62 -14.16
C LEU A 351 -5.45 -5.71 -13.53
N TYR A 352 -5.15 -4.44 -13.29
CA TYR A 352 -6.07 -3.49 -12.63
C TYR A 352 -6.63 -2.44 -13.58
N SER A 353 -6.45 -2.64 -14.89
CA SER A 353 -7.02 -1.79 -15.93
C SER A 353 -8.45 -2.19 -16.25
N ARG A 354 -9.31 -1.19 -16.44
CA ARG A 354 -10.68 -1.35 -16.95
C ARG A 354 -10.75 -1.51 -18.47
N LYS A 355 -9.61 -1.44 -19.17
CA LYS A 355 -9.58 -1.64 -20.62
C LYS A 355 -9.88 -3.11 -20.93
N LYS A 356 -10.85 -3.34 -21.84
CA LYS A 356 -11.13 -4.67 -22.35
C LYS A 356 -9.89 -5.23 -23.05
N SER A 357 -9.60 -6.50 -22.79
CA SER A 357 -8.46 -7.20 -23.36
C SER A 357 -8.89 -8.63 -23.65
N ASP A 358 -8.55 -9.10 -24.84
CA ASP A 358 -8.89 -10.45 -25.31
C ASP A 358 -8.06 -11.54 -24.62
N ARG A 359 -6.97 -11.15 -23.93
CA ARG A 359 -6.14 -12.09 -23.19
C ARG A 359 -6.83 -12.48 -21.88
N PRO A 360 -6.98 -13.80 -21.57
CA PRO A 360 -7.53 -14.27 -20.30
C PRO A 360 -6.76 -13.73 -19.09
N PHE A 361 -7.47 -13.53 -17.97
CA PHE A 361 -6.87 -12.96 -16.76
C PHE A 361 -5.69 -13.79 -16.25
N ILE A 362 -5.84 -15.12 -16.19
CA ILE A 362 -4.80 -16.05 -15.72
C ILE A 362 -3.52 -15.96 -16.58
N GLN A 363 -3.65 -15.81 -17.90
CA GLN A 363 -2.49 -15.65 -18.78
C GLN A 363 -1.75 -14.33 -18.53
N LYS A 364 -2.47 -13.26 -18.17
CA LYS A 364 -1.83 -11.99 -17.76
C LYS A 364 -1.05 -12.18 -16.45
N VAL A 365 -1.63 -12.86 -15.47
CA VAL A 365 -0.95 -13.18 -14.20
C VAL A 365 0.31 -14.02 -14.46
N GLN A 366 0.23 -15.04 -15.31
CA GLN A 366 1.38 -15.88 -15.68
C GLN A 366 2.52 -15.07 -16.34
N ALA A 367 2.19 -14.07 -17.16
CA ALA A 367 3.20 -13.19 -17.75
C ALA A 367 3.93 -12.36 -16.67
N ILE A 368 3.20 -11.81 -15.69
CA ILE A 368 3.79 -11.11 -14.54
C ILE A 368 4.70 -12.05 -13.72
N PHE A 369 4.27 -13.30 -13.50
CA PHE A 369 5.06 -14.30 -12.80
C PHE A 369 6.35 -14.66 -13.53
N LYS A 370 6.31 -14.73 -14.87
CA LYS A 370 7.53 -14.90 -15.66
C LYS A 370 8.51 -13.76 -15.40
N SER A 371 8.04 -12.51 -15.44
CA SER A 371 8.88 -11.34 -15.14
C SER A 371 9.45 -11.37 -13.71
N LEU A 372 8.67 -11.82 -12.72
CA LEU A 372 9.13 -11.97 -11.32
C LEU A 372 10.16 -13.08 -11.15
N ARG A 373 9.97 -14.22 -11.82
CA ARG A 373 10.96 -15.31 -11.81
C ARG A 373 12.25 -14.88 -12.48
N ASP A 374 12.16 -14.22 -13.63
CA ASP A 374 13.31 -13.70 -14.35
C ASP A 374 14.05 -12.64 -13.50
N TRP A 375 13.33 -11.82 -12.73
CA TRP A 375 13.92 -10.92 -11.74
C TRP A 375 14.73 -11.67 -10.67
N SER A 376 14.14 -12.70 -10.05
CA SER A 376 14.79 -13.50 -9.01
C SER A 376 16.05 -14.20 -9.54
N ALA A 377 15.96 -14.85 -10.70
CA ALA A 377 17.05 -15.61 -11.31
C ALA A 377 18.26 -14.73 -11.69
N THR A 378 18.01 -13.46 -12.04
CA THR A 378 19.04 -12.51 -12.49
C THR A 378 19.50 -11.55 -11.39
N LEU A 379 19.05 -11.74 -10.15
CA LEU A 379 19.39 -10.88 -9.03
C LEU A 379 20.88 -11.05 -8.66
N PRO A 380 21.68 -9.98 -8.55
CA PRO A 380 23.09 -10.08 -8.15
C PRO A 380 23.29 -10.58 -6.71
N GLU A 381 24.42 -11.25 -6.45
CA GLU A 381 24.68 -11.94 -5.16
C GLU A 381 24.69 -11.00 -3.95
N ASN A 382 25.21 -9.78 -4.11
CA ASN A 382 25.27 -8.76 -3.05
C ASN A 382 23.89 -8.20 -2.64
N VAL A 383 22.83 -8.48 -3.40
CA VAL A 383 21.46 -8.03 -3.10
C VAL A 383 20.49 -9.19 -2.83
N ARG A 384 21.00 -10.43 -2.81
CA ARG A 384 20.25 -11.61 -2.36
C ARG A 384 20.22 -11.69 -0.83
N MET A 385 19.16 -12.26 -0.29
CA MET A 385 19.13 -12.64 1.13
C MET A 385 19.91 -13.94 1.29
N GLN A 386 20.87 -13.95 2.21
CA GLN A 386 21.55 -15.18 2.61
C GLN A 386 20.87 -15.74 3.88
N PRO A 387 20.63 -17.04 3.97
CA PRO A 387 19.85 -17.62 5.06
C PRO A 387 20.60 -17.56 6.40
N ASP A 388 21.92 -17.71 6.36
CA ASP A 388 22.76 -17.80 7.55
C ASP A 388 23.27 -16.43 8.04
N LYS A 389 22.89 -15.34 7.37
CA LYS A 389 23.37 -13.99 7.69
C LYS A 389 22.21 -13.01 7.80
N PRO A 390 22.17 -12.19 8.88
CA PRO A 390 21.18 -11.13 8.97
C PRO A 390 21.39 -10.15 7.81
N ALA A 391 20.36 -9.99 6.98
CA ALA A 391 20.36 -9.03 5.89
C ALA A 391 20.17 -7.61 6.42
N SER A 392 20.77 -6.62 5.75
CA SER A 392 20.49 -5.21 5.99
C SER A 392 19.02 -4.89 5.67
N TRP A 393 18.46 -3.89 6.34
CA TRP A 393 17.06 -3.52 6.15
C TRP A 393 16.71 -3.22 4.68
N HIS A 394 17.58 -2.54 3.92
CA HIS A 394 17.30 -2.21 2.53
C HIS A 394 17.15 -3.45 1.64
N ILE A 395 17.90 -4.52 1.90
CA ILE A 395 17.74 -5.81 1.24
C ILE A 395 16.42 -6.46 1.65
N VAL A 396 16.10 -6.49 2.95
CA VAL A 396 14.78 -6.99 3.40
C VAL A 396 13.64 -6.23 2.74
N ALA A 397 13.73 -4.90 2.65
CA ALA A 397 12.74 -4.05 2.00
C ALA A 397 12.59 -4.33 0.49
N LEU A 398 13.68 -4.70 -0.19
CA LEU A 398 13.66 -5.10 -1.60
C LEU A 398 12.85 -6.40 -1.79
N HIS A 399 13.12 -7.41 -0.96
CA HIS A 399 12.41 -8.69 -0.99
C HIS A 399 10.94 -8.57 -0.53
N LEU A 400 10.65 -7.68 0.43
CA LEU A 400 9.26 -7.32 0.76
C LEU A 400 8.53 -6.65 -0.41
N SER A 401 9.25 -5.85 -1.21
CA SER A 401 8.67 -5.24 -2.42
C SER A 401 8.42 -6.28 -3.52
N PHE A 402 9.28 -7.29 -3.65
CA PHE A 402 9.02 -8.47 -4.51
C PHE A 402 7.76 -9.21 -4.06
N ASN A 403 7.65 -9.53 -2.76
CA ASN A 403 6.47 -10.18 -2.20
C ASN A 403 5.19 -9.37 -2.44
N GLN A 404 5.27 -8.05 -2.33
CA GLN A 404 4.14 -7.18 -2.64
C GLN A 404 3.71 -7.27 -4.11
N CYS A 405 4.64 -7.39 -5.06
CA CYS A 405 4.31 -7.58 -6.47
C CYS A 405 3.57 -8.91 -6.70
N VAL A 406 4.06 -9.99 -6.06
CA VAL A 406 3.40 -11.30 -6.10
C VAL A 406 1.97 -11.22 -5.53
N ILE A 407 1.81 -10.67 -4.31
CA ILE A 407 0.48 -10.51 -3.68
C ILE A 407 -0.44 -9.66 -4.55
N LEU A 408 0.07 -8.57 -5.14
CA LEU A 408 -0.73 -7.71 -6.00
C LEU A 408 -1.25 -8.45 -7.24
N ALA A 409 -0.45 -9.36 -7.81
CA ALA A 409 -0.82 -10.14 -8.98
C ALA A 409 -1.79 -11.29 -8.66
N THR A 410 -1.67 -11.93 -7.50
CA THR A 410 -2.43 -13.15 -7.16
C THR A 410 -3.64 -12.92 -6.26
N ARG A 411 -3.71 -11.86 -5.47
CA ARG A 411 -4.86 -11.63 -4.58
C ARG A 411 -6.24 -11.63 -5.28
N PRO A 412 -6.41 -11.27 -6.56
CA PRO A 412 -7.69 -11.44 -7.24
C PRO A 412 -8.12 -12.91 -7.37
N THR A 413 -7.17 -13.82 -7.64
CA THR A 413 -7.47 -15.27 -7.74
C THR A 413 -7.85 -15.84 -6.38
N LEU A 414 -7.18 -15.40 -5.31
CA LEU A 414 -7.56 -15.78 -3.94
C LEU A 414 -8.99 -15.36 -3.62
N LEU A 415 -9.39 -14.13 -3.97
CA LEU A 415 -10.76 -13.69 -3.71
C LEU A 415 -11.80 -14.43 -4.56
N GLN A 416 -11.42 -14.83 -5.78
CA GLN A 416 -12.25 -15.70 -6.62
C GLN A 416 -12.44 -17.08 -5.99
N VAL A 417 -11.36 -17.70 -5.49
CA VAL A 417 -11.43 -18.98 -4.76
C VAL A 417 -12.32 -18.85 -3.53
N PHE A 418 -12.18 -17.76 -2.75
CA PHE A 418 -13.06 -17.49 -1.62
C PHE A 418 -14.53 -17.43 -2.05
N HIS A 419 -14.83 -16.68 -3.12
CA HIS A 419 -16.18 -16.51 -3.63
C HIS A 419 -16.80 -17.86 -4.05
N VAL A 420 -16.11 -18.64 -4.88
CA VAL A 420 -16.62 -19.93 -5.37
C VAL A 420 -16.77 -20.95 -4.23
N THR A 421 -15.79 -21.01 -3.32
CA THR A 421 -15.80 -21.98 -2.22
C THR A 421 -16.92 -21.71 -1.22
N ASN A 422 -17.11 -20.44 -0.83
CA ASN A 422 -18.03 -20.10 0.27
C ASN A 422 -19.40 -19.61 -0.18
N ARG A 423 -19.58 -19.21 -1.45
CA ARG A 423 -20.86 -18.66 -1.94
C ARG A 423 -21.57 -19.57 -2.93
N THR A 424 -20.85 -20.20 -3.83
CA THR A 424 -21.49 -21.10 -4.81
C THR A 424 -21.40 -22.57 -4.40
N ASN A 425 -20.58 -22.92 -3.40
CA ASN A 425 -20.28 -24.31 -2.99
C ASN A 425 -19.81 -25.19 -4.16
N ARG A 426 -19.17 -24.59 -5.17
CA ARG A 426 -18.71 -25.28 -6.39
C ARG A 426 -17.19 -25.42 -6.41
N ARG A 427 -16.63 -25.98 -5.34
CA ARG A 427 -15.17 -26.10 -5.18
C ARG A 427 -14.55 -26.90 -6.34
N ASP A 428 -15.26 -27.90 -6.84
CA ASP A 428 -14.81 -28.77 -7.94
C ASP A 428 -14.75 -28.05 -9.30
N GLU A 429 -15.37 -26.88 -9.43
CA GLU A 429 -15.34 -26.07 -10.67
C GLU A 429 -14.14 -25.11 -10.72
N ILE A 430 -13.34 -25.01 -9.64
CA ILE A 430 -12.19 -24.10 -9.60
C ILE A 430 -11.05 -24.68 -10.45
N PRO A 431 -10.56 -23.99 -11.50
CA PRO A 431 -9.42 -24.46 -12.26
C PRO A 431 -8.17 -24.60 -11.39
N GLN A 432 -7.41 -25.68 -11.57
CA GLN A 432 -6.20 -25.95 -10.80
C GLN A 432 -5.20 -24.78 -10.82
N ALA A 433 -5.03 -24.12 -11.96
CA ALA A 433 -4.16 -22.95 -12.09
C ALA A 433 -4.59 -21.79 -11.18
N THR A 434 -5.88 -21.54 -11.03
CA THR A 434 -6.43 -20.50 -10.15
C THR A 434 -6.18 -20.84 -8.68
N PHE A 435 -6.35 -22.11 -8.31
CA PHE A 435 -6.06 -22.59 -6.96
C PHE A 435 -4.57 -22.45 -6.61
N MET A 436 -3.66 -22.85 -7.50
CA MET A 436 -2.21 -22.71 -7.32
C MET A 436 -1.77 -21.24 -7.13
N LEU A 437 -2.36 -20.30 -7.88
CA LEU A 437 -2.09 -18.88 -7.72
C LEU A 437 -2.61 -18.34 -6.38
N ALA A 438 -3.76 -18.82 -5.92
CA ALA A 438 -4.29 -18.49 -4.59
C ALA A 438 -3.37 -19.01 -3.47
N GLU A 439 -2.92 -20.26 -3.55
CA GLU A 439 -1.93 -20.83 -2.61
C GLU A 439 -0.63 -20.03 -2.59
N THR A 440 -0.14 -19.64 -3.77
CA THR A 440 1.05 -18.79 -3.90
C THR A 440 0.85 -17.46 -3.17
N CYS A 441 -0.33 -16.83 -3.30
CA CYS A 441 -0.66 -15.62 -2.57
C CYS A 441 -0.54 -15.80 -1.05
N VAL A 442 -1.09 -16.90 -0.52
CA VAL A 442 -1.07 -17.22 0.91
C VAL A 442 0.35 -17.50 1.38
N HIS A 443 1.12 -18.29 0.63
CA HIS A 443 2.52 -18.57 0.94
C HIS A 443 3.35 -17.28 1.01
N THR A 444 3.21 -16.38 0.03
CA THR A 444 3.91 -15.10 0.03
C THR A 444 3.50 -14.21 1.20
N ALA A 445 2.24 -14.23 1.63
CA ALA A 445 1.80 -13.51 2.82
C ALA A 445 2.46 -14.05 4.09
N ARG A 446 2.53 -15.38 4.28
CA ARG A 446 3.27 -16.00 5.39
C ARG A 446 4.74 -15.57 5.38
N HIS A 447 5.40 -15.64 4.22
CA HIS A 447 6.79 -15.24 4.08
C HIS A 447 7.01 -13.75 4.41
N THR A 448 6.10 -12.87 3.98
CA THR A 448 6.12 -11.43 4.31
C THR A 448 6.05 -11.21 5.83
N CYS A 449 5.15 -11.90 6.54
CA CYS A 449 5.07 -11.82 8.00
C CYS A 449 6.33 -12.33 8.69
N ARG A 450 6.93 -13.44 8.21
CA ARG A 450 8.20 -13.96 8.74
C ARG A 450 9.34 -12.94 8.60
N LEU A 451 9.52 -12.37 7.41
CA LEU A 451 10.56 -11.36 7.16
C LEU A 451 10.41 -10.13 8.04
N LEU A 452 9.19 -9.59 8.18
CA LEU A 452 8.91 -8.44 9.04
C LEU A 452 9.14 -8.75 10.52
N THR A 453 8.84 -9.97 10.96
CA THR A 453 9.08 -10.43 12.33
C THR A 453 10.58 -10.57 12.62
N GLN A 454 11.34 -11.19 11.71
CA GLN A 454 12.78 -11.37 11.85
C GLN A 454 13.53 -10.02 11.81
N ALA A 455 13.07 -9.09 10.97
CA ALA A 455 13.66 -7.76 10.83
C ALA A 455 13.09 -6.72 11.81
N TRP A 456 12.26 -7.12 12.78
CA TRP A 456 11.49 -6.20 13.63
C TRP A 456 12.33 -5.11 14.31
N THR A 457 13.55 -5.45 14.77
CA THR A 457 14.45 -4.51 15.45
C THR A 457 15.17 -3.55 14.50
N ALA A 458 15.33 -3.91 13.24
CA ALA A 458 15.99 -3.12 12.20
C ALA A 458 14.99 -2.31 11.36
N LEU A 459 13.69 -2.61 11.47
CA LEU A 459 12.61 -1.98 10.73
C LEU A 459 12.44 -0.50 11.13
N PRO A 460 12.36 0.44 10.17
CA PRO A 460 12.03 1.83 10.47
C PRO A 460 10.57 1.97 10.90
N ALA A 461 10.33 2.12 12.21
CA ALA A 461 9.00 2.03 12.81
C ALA A 461 7.95 2.99 12.21
N LEU A 462 8.38 4.17 11.74
CA LEU A 462 7.51 5.20 11.17
C LEU A 462 7.37 5.09 9.64
N ASP A 463 8.02 4.12 9.00
CA ASP A 463 7.94 3.92 7.56
C ASP A 463 6.56 3.38 7.14
N TYR A 464 6.04 3.95 6.04
CA TYR A 464 4.74 3.57 5.49
C TYR A 464 4.74 2.15 4.91
N SER A 465 5.80 1.79 4.18
CA SER A 465 5.83 0.56 3.38
C SER A 465 5.77 -0.68 4.27
N SER A 466 6.48 -0.63 5.40
CA SER A 466 6.45 -1.67 6.42
C SER A 466 5.03 -1.97 6.92
N ALA A 467 4.28 -0.94 7.30
CA ALA A 467 2.89 -1.08 7.72
C ALA A 467 1.99 -1.58 6.56
N GLN A 468 2.22 -1.08 5.33
CA GLN A 468 1.44 -1.49 4.17
C GLN A 468 1.65 -2.97 3.80
N TYR A 469 2.89 -3.46 3.84
CA TYR A 469 3.24 -4.86 3.55
C TYR A 469 2.65 -5.80 4.61
N LEU A 470 2.76 -5.42 5.88
CA LEU A 470 2.15 -6.17 6.98
C LEU A 470 0.62 -6.24 6.83
N TYR A 471 -0.01 -5.13 6.47
CA TYR A 471 -1.46 -5.05 6.26
C TYR A 471 -1.93 -5.90 5.08
N ALA A 472 -1.19 -5.87 3.97
CA ALA A 472 -1.47 -6.70 2.81
C ALA A 472 -1.42 -8.19 3.19
N ALA A 473 -0.34 -8.63 3.81
CA ALA A 473 -0.16 -10.01 4.25
C ALA A 473 -1.25 -10.44 5.26
N ALA A 474 -1.54 -9.62 6.27
CA ALA A 474 -2.61 -9.90 7.24
C ALA A 474 -3.97 -10.07 6.56
N THR A 475 -4.31 -9.22 5.59
CA THR A 475 -5.59 -9.36 4.88
C THR A 475 -5.64 -10.65 4.06
N ILE A 476 -4.55 -11.06 3.42
CA ILE A 476 -4.47 -12.33 2.69
C ILE A 476 -4.67 -13.53 3.64
N LEU A 477 -3.99 -13.54 4.79
CA LEU A 477 -4.13 -14.61 5.78
C LEU A 477 -5.56 -14.68 6.36
N ALA A 478 -6.22 -13.53 6.53
CA ALA A 478 -7.62 -13.48 6.95
C ALA A 478 -8.55 -14.16 5.92
N VAL A 479 -8.28 -14.03 4.63
CA VAL A 479 -9.03 -14.74 3.57
C VAL A 479 -8.68 -16.23 3.54
N ALA A 480 -7.39 -16.57 3.69
CA ALA A 480 -6.90 -17.94 3.66
C ALA A 480 -7.59 -18.81 4.73
N ASN A 481 -7.76 -18.28 5.94
CA ASN A 481 -8.48 -18.91 7.05
C ASN A 481 -9.91 -19.36 6.69
N LEU A 482 -10.54 -18.73 5.69
CA LEU A 482 -11.90 -19.02 5.26
C LEU A 482 -11.97 -19.93 4.03
N CYS A 483 -10.85 -20.19 3.35
CA CYS A 483 -10.81 -20.91 2.07
C CYS A 483 -10.06 -22.24 2.13
N VAL A 484 -8.87 -22.23 2.73
CA VAL A 484 -7.84 -23.28 2.55
C VAL A 484 -7.73 -24.10 3.84
N GLY A 485 -8.42 -25.23 3.87
CA GLY A 485 -8.61 -26.03 5.10
C GLY A 485 -7.37 -26.75 5.64
N SER A 486 -6.28 -26.88 4.89
CA SER A 486 -5.10 -27.67 5.31
C SER A 486 -4.22 -26.96 6.35
N ASN A 487 -4.11 -25.62 6.31
CA ASN A 487 -3.22 -24.83 7.19
C ASN A 487 -3.95 -23.69 7.94
N ALA A 488 -5.28 -23.73 8.01
CA ALA A 488 -6.10 -22.64 8.54
C ALA A 488 -5.75 -22.23 9.98
N MET A 489 -5.33 -23.17 10.84
CA MET A 489 -4.92 -22.86 12.21
C MET A 489 -3.60 -22.06 12.25
N ALA A 490 -2.58 -22.49 11.51
CA ALA A 490 -1.31 -21.78 11.42
C ALA A 490 -1.46 -20.39 10.78
N ASP A 491 -2.34 -20.27 9.78
CA ASP A 491 -2.68 -18.99 9.15
C ASP A 491 -3.38 -18.03 10.12
N LYS A 492 -4.26 -18.55 10.97
CA LYS A 492 -4.93 -17.79 12.03
C LYS A 492 -3.93 -17.26 13.05
N GLU A 493 -2.98 -18.07 13.51
CA GLU A 493 -1.92 -17.65 14.43
C GLU A 493 -0.99 -16.60 13.79
N THR A 494 -0.61 -16.81 12.53
CA THR A 494 0.21 -15.86 11.78
C THR A 494 -0.52 -14.53 11.58
N PHE A 495 -1.82 -14.57 11.28
CA PHE A 495 -2.67 -13.39 11.19
C PHE A 495 -2.74 -12.62 12.53
N GLN A 496 -2.95 -13.33 13.64
CA GLN A 496 -3.00 -12.71 14.97
C GLN A 496 -1.66 -12.04 15.32
N SER A 497 -0.56 -12.70 14.99
CA SER A 497 0.79 -12.14 15.15
C SER A 497 0.97 -10.89 14.30
N ALA A 498 0.57 -10.91 13.02
CA ALA A 498 0.64 -9.75 12.14
C ALA A 498 -0.22 -8.57 12.65
N HIS A 499 -1.42 -8.85 13.13
CA HIS A 499 -2.30 -7.86 13.73
C HIS A 499 -1.70 -7.26 15.02
N HIS A 500 -1.04 -8.09 15.84
CA HIS A 500 -0.32 -7.62 17.02
C HIS A 500 0.84 -6.68 16.63
N LEU A 501 1.67 -7.07 15.66
CA LEU A 501 2.76 -6.23 15.16
C LEU A 501 2.24 -4.90 14.59
N MET A 502 1.09 -4.89 13.91
CA MET A 502 0.45 -3.66 13.45
C MET A 502 0.09 -2.71 14.61
N LYS A 503 -0.50 -3.25 15.68
CA LYS A 503 -0.80 -2.49 16.90
C LYS A 503 0.46 -1.96 17.58
N GLN A 504 1.58 -2.68 17.51
CA GLN A 504 2.86 -2.17 18.01
C GLN A 504 3.38 -1.01 17.16
N LEU A 505 3.27 -1.06 15.82
CA LEU A 505 3.63 0.06 14.95
C LEU A 505 2.80 1.32 15.26
N ASP A 506 1.49 1.18 15.49
CA ASP A 506 0.64 2.31 15.90
C ASP A 506 1.11 2.92 17.23
N ARG A 507 1.43 2.08 18.24
CA ARG A 507 1.98 2.55 19.52
C ARG A 507 3.32 3.29 19.37
N LEU A 508 4.12 2.92 18.36
CA LEU A 508 5.37 3.60 18.02
C LEU A 508 5.16 4.90 17.23
N GLY A 509 3.90 5.27 16.92
CA GLY A 509 3.55 6.50 16.22
C GLY A 509 3.34 6.36 14.71
N ASN A 510 3.31 5.14 14.17
CA ASN A 510 3.06 4.93 12.74
C ASN A 510 1.57 5.22 12.41
N ILE A 511 1.34 6.34 11.74
CA ILE A 511 -0.01 6.82 11.42
C ILE A 511 -0.73 5.89 10.41
N ALA A 512 0.02 5.29 9.47
CA ALA A 512 -0.55 4.35 8.52
C ALA A 512 -0.97 3.05 9.20
N ALA A 513 -0.19 2.56 10.17
CA ALA A 513 -0.56 1.40 10.97
C ALA A 513 -1.87 1.61 11.74
N ARG A 514 -2.11 2.82 12.27
CA ARG A 514 -3.39 3.18 12.90
C ARG A 514 -4.58 3.04 11.96
N GLU A 515 -4.46 3.56 10.74
CA GLU A 515 -5.47 3.39 9.70
C GLU A 515 -5.68 1.89 9.39
N PHE A 516 -4.59 1.15 9.16
CA PHE A 516 -4.68 -0.26 8.80
C PHE A 516 -5.26 -1.13 9.92
N CYS A 517 -5.01 -0.82 11.20
CA CYS A 517 -5.69 -1.44 12.33
C CYS A 517 -7.21 -1.29 12.22
N GLN A 518 -7.71 -0.08 11.93
CA GLN A 518 -9.15 0.16 11.75
C GLN A 518 -9.73 -0.71 10.62
N HIS A 519 -9.03 -0.84 9.50
CA HIS A 519 -9.46 -1.72 8.42
C HIS A 519 -9.42 -3.20 8.79
N LEU A 520 -8.38 -3.67 9.50
CA LEU A 520 -8.29 -5.06 9.96
C LEU A 520 -9.37 -5.40 10.98
N ASP A 521 -9.65 -4.50 11.92
CA ASP A 521 -10.74 -4.67 12.89
C ASP A 521 -12.10 -4.75 12.18
N ALA A 522 -12.32 -3.94 11.15
CA ALA A 522 -13.53 -4.01 10.33
C ALA A 522 -13.64 -5.33 9.55
N VAL A 523 -12.52 -5.85 9.00
CA VAL A 523 -12.49 -7.18 8.35
C VAL A 523 -12.84 -8.26 9.37
N LEU A 524 -12.21 -8.26 10.55
CA LEU A 524 -12.48 -9.24 11.60
C LEU A 524 -13.95 -9.23 12.03
N GLY A 525 -14.55 -8.05 12.22
CA GLY A 525 -15.96 -7.93 12.54
C GLY A 525 -16.87 -8.52 11.45
N CYS A 526 -16.50 -8.40 10.17
CA CYS A 526 -17.25 -9.03 9.07
C CYS A 526 -17.07 -10.55 9.05
N ILE A 527 -15.86 -11.05 9.34
CA ILE A 527 -15.58 -12.49 9.44
C ILE A 527 -16.41 -13.13 10.54
N SER A 528 -16.45 -12.53 11.74
CA SER A 528 -17.24 -13.08 12.85
C SER A 528 -18.73 -13.15 12.54
N ARG A 529 -19.29 -12.17 11.83
CA ARG A 529 -20.69 -12.21 11.38
C ARG A 529 -20.91 -13.30 10.33
N PHE A 530 -20.02 -13.40 9.35
CA PHE A 530 -20.08 -14.43 8.32
C PHE A 530 -20.01 -15.85 8.92
N GLU A 531 -19.14 -16.09 9.89
CA GLU A 531 -19.04 -17.37 10.60
C GLU A 531 -20.31 -17.67 11.43
N ALA A 532 -20.89 -16.65 12.08
CA ALA A 532 -22.15 -16.78 12.82
C ALA A 532 -23.32 -17.15 11.89
N GLU A 533 -23.48 -16.44 10.77
CA GLU A 533 -24.49 -16.73 9.75
C GLU A 533 -24.34 -18.16 9.19
N LYS A 534 -23.10 -18.58 8.90
CA LYS A 534 -22.82 -19.94 8.42
C LYS A 534 -23.18 -20.99 9.47
N SER A 535 -22.89 -20.72 10.74
CA SER A 535 -23.23 -21.60 11.87
C SER A 535 -24.74 -21.71 12.08
N GLU A 536 -25.47 -20.60 11.99
CA GLU A 536 -26.95 -20.58 12.05
C GLU A 536 -27.58 -21.33 10.88
N GLN A 537 -27.05 -21.17 9.66
CA GLN A 537 -27.50 -21.92 8.48
C GLN A 537 -27.30 -23.43 8.67
N LEU A 538 -26.14 -23.85 9.18
CA LEU A 538 -25.87 -25.25 9.51
C LEU A 538 -26.88 -25.77 10.52
N LEU A 539 -27.10 -25.07 11.65
CA LEU A 539 -28.07 -25.46 12.68
C LEU A 539 -29.53 -25.48 12.18
N GLY A 540 -29.90 -24.54 11.32
CA GLY A 540 -31.23 -24.46 10.70
C GLY A 540 -31.50 -25.62 9.74
N VAL A 541 -30.50 -26.03 8.96
CA VAL A 541 -30.58 -27.21 8.09
C VAL A 541 -30.73 -28.49 8.92
N THR A 542 -29.97 -28.65 10.00
CA THR A 542 -30.11 -29.82 10.88
C THR A 542 -31.51 -29.88 11.52
N SER A 543 -32.04 -28.73 11.95
CA SER A 543 -33.36 -28.65 12.58
C SER A 543 -34.50 -28.99 11.62
N GLN A 544 -34.42 -28.56 10.35
CA GLN A 544 -35.38 -28.92 9.31
C GLN A 544 -35.26 -30.40 8.86
N GLN A 545 -34.05 -30.96 8.87
CA GLN A 545 -33.84 -32.39 8.62
C GLN A 545 -34.39 -33.26 9.75
N LEU A 546 -34.24 -32.83 11.01
CA LEU A 546 -34.83 -33.49 12.19
C LEU A 546 -36.36 -33.42 12.20
N SER A 547 -36.98 -32.33 11.71
CA SER A 547 -38.45 -32.21 11.64
C SER A 547 -39.09 -33.03 10.51
N ASN A 548 -38.31 -33.48 9.52
CA ASN A 548 -38.79 -34.28 8.38
C ASN A 548 -38.58 -35.79 8.56
N MET A 549 -38.14 -36.25 9.73
CA MET A 549 -37.90 -37.67 10.01
C MET A 549 -39.06 -38.29 10.80
N ASP A 550 -39.54 -39.43 10.31
CA ASP A 550 -40.67 -40.19 10.87
C ASP A 550 -40.33 -40.69 12.30
N PRO A 551 -41.19 -40.49 13.33
CA PRO A 551 -40.86 -40.76 14.73
C PRO A 551 -40.48 -42.21 15.05
N LEU A 552 -40.83 -43.16 14.18
CA LEU A 552 -40.59 -44.60 14.36
C LEU A 552 -39.17 -45.05 13.99
N ARG A 553 -38.33 -44.17 13.44
CA ARG A 553 -36.90 -44.48 13.14
C ARG A 553 -35.92 -43.99 14.22
N MET A 554 -36.40 -43.33 15.28
CA MET A 554 -35.54 -42.78 16.33
C MET A 554 -34.83 -43.85 17.19
N ASP A 555 -35.37 -45.07 17.29
CA ASP A 555 -34.84 -46.10 18.19
C ASP A 555 -33.67 -46.92 17.60
N GLU A 556 -33.51 -46.95 16.28
CA GLU A 556 -32.38 -47.66 15.64
C GLU A 556 -31.13 -46.77 15.44
N MET A 557 -31.27 -45.44 15.55
CA MET A 557 -30.24 -44.49 15.11
C MET A 557 -29.36 -43.92 16.24
N THR A 558 -29.72 -44.18 17.51
CA THR A 558 -28.91 -43.74 18.67
C THR A 558 -27.57 -44.48 18.79
N THR A 559 -27.43 -45.62 18.11
CA THR A 559 -26.17 -46.39 18.08
C THR A 559 -25.28 -46.05 16.88
N GLU A 560 -25.85 -45.61 15.75
CA GLU A 560 -25.07 -45.22 14.55
C GLU A 560 -24.58 -43.75 14.55
N MET A 561 -25.15 -42.90 15.40
CA MET A 561 -24.72 -41.50 15.60
C MET A 561 -23.36 -41.35 16.29
N ALA A 562 -22.69 -42.45 16.68
CA ALA A 562 -21.33 -42.44 17.20
C ALA A 562 -20.22 -42.48 16.12
N ILE A 563 -20.55 -42.50 14.82
CA ILE A 563 -19.59 -42.72 13.72
C ILE A 563 -19.22 -41.43 12.93
N PHE A 564 -19.47 -40.23 13.49
CA PHE A 564 -19.00 -38.96 12.90
C PHE A 564 -17.89 -38.28 13.72
N GLN A 565 -16.93 -39.06 14.21
CA GLN A 565 -15.55 -38.58 14.32
C GLN A 565 -14.77 -39.14 13.13
N PRO A 566 -14.07 -38.33 12.32
CA PRO A 566 -13.16 -38.88 11.34
C PRO A 566 -12.08 -39.65 12.11
N ASN A 567 -12.04 -40.95 11.88
CA ASN A 567 -11.05 -41.83 12.49
C ASN A 567 -9.67 -41.36 12.04
N VAL A 568 -8.84 -40.92 13.00
CA VAL A 568 -7.48 -40.39 12.77
C VAL A 568 -6.60 -41.40 12.00
N GLN A 569 -6.97 -42.68 12.01
CA GLN A 569 -6.30 -43.74 11.26
C GLN A 569 -6.53 -43.73 9.74
N ASP A 570 -7.68 -43.24 9.23
CA ASP A 570 -7.93 -43.16 7.77
C ASP A 570 -7.27 -41.94 7.11
N PHE A 571 -6.82 -40.98 7.92
CA PHE A 571 -6.02 -39.83 7.48
C PHE A 571 -4.51 -40.16 7.38
N LEU A 572 -4.09 -41.30 7.95
CA LEU A 572 -2.69 -41.75 7.99
C LEU A 572 -2.37 -42.81 6.92
N SER A 573 -3.31 -43.13 6.02
CA SER A 573 -3.13 -44.16 4.98
C SER A 573 -2.85 -43.63 3.58
N TYR A 574 -2.69 -42.30 3.41
CA TYR A 574 -2.20 -41.74 2.17
C TYR A 574 -0.67 -41.80 2.13
N ASP A 575 -0.15 -42.78 1.39
CA ASP A 575 1.26 -42.92 1.09
C ASP A 575 1.78 -41.68 0.36
N ASN A 576 2.84 -41.10 0.93
CA ASN A 576 3.41 -39.80 0.58
C ASN A 576 4.37 -39.88 -0.65
N ALA A 577 4.03 -40.69 -1.66
CA ALA A 577 4.98 -41.08 -2.72
C ALA A 577 4.58 -40.74 -4.17
N ASP A 578 3.39 -40.20 -4.45
CA ASP A 578 2.93 -39.94 -5.83
C ASP A 578 2.69 -38.46 -6.18
N LEU A 579 3.28 -37.52 -5.44
CA LEU A 579 3.16 -36.07 -5.72
C LEU A 579 4.29 -35.47 -6.57
N GLU A 580 5.33 -36.24 -6.95
CA GLU A 580 6.45 -35.71 -7.74
C GLU A 580 6.39 -36.01 -9.26
N ALA A 581 5.42 -36.80 -9.74
CA ALA A 581 5.46 -37.31 -11.12
C ALA A 581 4.53 -36.60 -12.13
N LEU A 582 3.84 -35.52 -11.77
CA LEU A 582 2.75 -34.94 -12.61
C LEU A 582 2.88 -33.45 -13.01
N PHE A 583 4.05 -32.80 -12.87
CA PHE A 583 4.19 -31.36 -13.14
C PHE A 583 5.13 -31.03 -14.33
N PRO A 584 4.62 -30.36 -15.38
CA PRO A 584 5.43 -29.50 -16.25
C PRO A 584 5.24 -28.00 -15.94
N PHE A 585 4.62 -27.66 -14.80
CA PHE A 585 4.62 -26.30 -14.23
C PHE A 585 5.29 -26.34 -12.88
N ASP A 586 6.61 -26.17 -12.90
CA ASP A 586 7.40 -26.17 -11.70
C ASP A 586 7.35 -24.78 -11.03
N THR A 587 6.50 -24.63 -10.01
CA THR A 587 6.55 -23.47 -9.13
C THR A 587 7.70 -23.56 -8.12
N THR A 588 8.34 -24.73 -7.97
CA THR A 588 9.49 -24.88 -7.06
C THR A 588 10.73 -24.13 -7.57
N ASP A 589 10.81 -23.81 -8.86
CA ASP A 589 11.86 -22.97 -9.49
C ASP A 589 11.87 -21.50 -9.05
N ILE A 590 10.80 -20.99 -8.43
CA ILE A 590 10.81 -19.64 -7.81
C ILE A 590 11.46 -19.70 -6.42
N TRP A 591 11.38 -20.86 -5.76
CA TRP A 591 11.70 -21.05 -4.37
C TRP A 591 13.10 -21.60 -4.03
N PRO A 592 14.03 -22.01 -4.93
CA PRO A 592 15.36 -22.45 -4.47
C PRO A 592 16.19 -21.29 -3.91
N TYR A 593 15.76 -20.04 -4.18
CA TYR A 593 16.40 -18.81 -3.71
C TYR A 593 15.64 -18.13 -2.55
N VAL A 594 14.51 -18.71 -2.11
CA VAL A 594 13.68 -18.20 -1.00
C VAL A 594 13.43 -19.27 0.08
N SER A 595 13.81 -20.53 -0.17
CA SER A 595 13.82 -21.61 0.81
C SER A 595 15.23 -21.94 1.30
N MET A 596 15.40 -21.98 2.61
CA MET A 596 16.40 -22.77 3.31
C MET A 596 15.71 -23.63 4.36
N PRO A 597 16.34 -24.76 4.73
CA PRO A 597 15.70 -26.06 4.73
C PRO A 597 14.65 -26.21 5.82
N ASP A 598 13.72 -27.10 5.52
CA ASP A 598 12.67 -27.60 6.37
C ASP A 598 13.18 -27.91 7.79
N PHE A 599 12.46 -27.38 8.77
CA PHE A 599 12.41 -27.98 10.09
C PHE A 599 11.00 -28.54 10.24
N GLU A 600 10.88 -29.85 10.04
CA GLU A 600 9.83 -30.67 10.65
C GLU A 600 10.40 -31.37 11.91
N PRO A 601 9.55 -31.81 12.85
CA PRO A 601 8.21 -31.33 13.20
C PRO A 601 8.20 -30.49 14.49
#